data_AF-A0A7S3AVD6-F1
#
_entry.id   AF-A0A7S3AVD6-F1
#
_cell.length_a   1.000
_cell.length_b   1.000
_cell.length_c   1.000
_cell.angle_alpha   90.00
_cell.angle_beta   90.00
_cell.angle_gamma   90.00
#
_symmetry.space_group_name_H-M   'P 1'
#
loop_
_entity.id
_entity.type
_entity.pdbx_description
1 polymer ?
#
loop_
_entity_poly.entity_id
_entity_poly.type
_entity_poly.pdbx_seq_one_letter_code
_entity_poly.pdbx_strand_id
1 'polypeptide(L)'
;IFTLGPGFGQKPQVDCDSPLAADHSPAPDGVGVNFTLHSAPSPHGPWVSTTLSPIGWNASWTLQNPGNWNPAPVFLGDGSIRVMAHTDWGPWAGETILEAPSWKGPYTVRGGDEIDHCDYCEEDPFMWQDRRGNWHVLYHRMYDPYGPLDPAWGQARQRPAGSPVPKGWAGGHAFSRDGFVWSSWARCYNTSVALTNGTIIEHQRRERPKLLFDGEGRPTHLFNGAFDANGSPVTFTIVAPIKTGRSARAQGSR
;
A
#
# COMPACT_ATOMS: atom_id res chain seq x y z
N ILE A 1 5.15 13.17 9.70
CA ILE A 1 4.87 12.54 8.38
C ILE A 1 5.77 11.32 8.32
N PHE A 2 5.23 10.13 8.04
CA PHE A 2 6.05 8.94 7.84
C PHE A 2 6.48 8.93 6.38
N THR A 3 7.74 9.29 6.13
CA THR A 3 8.41 9.02 4.87
C THR A 3 9.38 7.88 5.15
N LEU A 4 9.04 6.64 4.79
CA LEU A 4 10.01 5.55 4.92
C LEU A 4 10.92 5.54 3.70
N GLY A 5 12.22 5.47 3.98
CA GLY A 5 13.25 5.11 3.05
C GLY A 5 14.63 5.29 3.69
N PRO A 6 15.53 4.33 3.43
CA PRO A 6 16.89 4.63 3.03
C PRO A 6 17.21 3.81 1.77
N GLY A 7 16.17 3.44 1.01
CA GLY A 7 16.07 2.21 0.20
C GLY A 7 17.36 1.87 -0.50
N PHE A 8 17.64 0.57 -0.66
CA PHE A 8 18.82 -0.02 -1.32
C PHE A 8 19.09 0.45 -2.76
N GLY A 9 18.48 1.54 -3.22
CA GLY A 9 19.07 2.41 -4.21
C GLY A 9 20.44 2.89 -3.74
N GLN A 10 21.48 2.14 -4.11
CA GLN A 10 22.84 2.68 -4.30
C GLN A 10 22.89 3.77 -5.40
N LYS A 11 21.74 4.31 -5.83
CA LYS A 11 21.70 5.32 -6.87
C LYS A 11 22.01 6.66 -6.21
N PRO A 12 23.07 7.37 -6.65
CA PRO A 12 23.23 8.78 -6.36
C PRO A 12 21.93 9.50 -6.72
N GLN A 13 21.61 10.59 -6.04
CA GLN A 13 20.55 11.50 -6.49
C GLN A 13 20.90 11.96 -7.92
N VAL A 14 20.22 11.42 -8.92
CA VAL A 14 20.52 11.71 -10.33
C VAL A 14 19.69 12.90 -10.80
N ASP A 15 20.34 13.79 -11.55
CA ASP A 15 19.67 14.87 -12.28
C ASP A 15 18.70 14.29 -13.32
N CYS A 16 17.58 14.97 -13.57
CA CYS A 16 16.48 14.55 -14.43
C CYS A 16 16.90 14.24 -15.88
N ASP A 17 18.09 14.67 -16.29
CA ASP A 17 18.64 14.51 -17.64
C ASP A 17 19.60 13.33 -17.80
N SER A 18 19.81 12.51 -16.76
CA SER A 18 20.76 11.39 -16.82
C SER A 18 20.12 10.08 -17.32
N PRO A 19 20.79 9.30 -18.19
CA PRO A 19 20.26 8.03 -18.69
C PRO A 19 20.20 6.96 -17.58
N LEU A 20 19.09 6.22 -17.54
CA LEU A 20 18.80 5.20 -16.52
C LEU A 20 19.66 3.94 -16.72
N ALA A 21 20.48 3.60 -15.72
CA ALA A 21 21.15 2.30 -15.65
C ALA A 21 20.24 1.23 -15.00
N ALA A 22 20.23 0.05 -15.60
CA ALA A 22 19.54 -1.15 -15.14
C ALA A 22 20.55 -2.19 -14.66
N ASP A 23 20.59 -2.46 -13.35
CA ASP A 23 20.81 -3.80 -12.78
C ASP A 23 20.61 -3.77 -11.26
N HIS A 24 19.95 -4.78 -10.67
CA HIS A 24 19.88 -4.96 -9.21
C HIS A 24 19.91 -6.46 -8.85
N SER A 25 20.98 -6.85 -8.13
CA SER A 25 21.12 -8.16 -7.48
C SER A 25 20.48 -8.14 -6.08
N PRO A 26 20.01 -9.30 -5.56
CA PRO A 26 19.46 -9.40 -4.20
C PRO A 26 20.49 -8.99 -3.14
N ALA A 27 20.02 -8.52 -1.99
CA ALA A 27 20.89 -8.14 -0.88
C ALA A 27 21.53 -9.39 -0.22
N PRO A 28 22.76 -9.27 0.30
CA PRO A 28 23.37 -10.32 1.11
C PRO A 28 22.55 -10.61 2.38
N ASP A 29 22.60 -11.87 2.83
CA ASP A 29 22.05 -12.26 4.13
C ASP A 29 22.68 -11.45 5.28
N GLY A 30 21.86 -11.08 6.27
CA GLY A 30 22.31 -10.37 7.47
C GLY A 30 22.41 -8.85 7.35
N VAL A 31 21.97 -8.26 6.24
CA VAL A 31 21.87 -6.79 6.11
C VAL A 31 20.67 -6.28 6.91
N GLY A 32 20.94 -5.46 7.92
CA GLY A 32 19.89 -4.77 8.67
C GLY A 32 19.09 -3.84 7.75
N VAL A 33 17.77 -3.99 7.72
CA VAL A 33 16.88 -3.04 7.03
C VAL A 33 16.65 -1.85 7.95
N ASN A 34 17.03 -0.66 7.50
CA ASN A 34 16.79 0.57 8.25
C ASN A 34 15.62 1.33 7.63
N PHE A 35 14.97 2.21 8.39
CA PHE A 35 14.17 3.29 7.83
C PHE A 35 14.51 4.63 8.47
N THR A 36 14.31 5.69 7.69
CA THR A 36 14.37 7.06 8.19
C THR A 36 12.99 7.49 8.60
N LEU A 37 12.86 8.07 9.79
CA LEU A 37 11.66 8.77 10.25
C LEU A 37 11.96 10.26 10.32
N HIS A 38 11.08 11.09 9.77
CA HIS A 38 11.19 12.54 9.84
C HIS A 38 10.11 13.11 10.76
N SER A 39 10.53 13.87 11.77
CA SER A 39 9.65 14.48 12.77
C SER A 39 9.84 16.00 12.84
N ALA A 40 8.78 16.73 13.14
CA ALA A 40 8.81 18.18 13.26
C ALA A 40 7.71 18.64 14.23
N PRO A 41 7.88 19.79 14.93
CA PRO A 41 6.81 20.38 15.74
C PRO A 41 5.70 21.02 14.88
N SER A 42 5.96 21.25 13.60
CA SER A 42 5.04 21.86 12.63
C SER A 42 5.19 21.20 11.25
N PRO A 43 4.13 21.16 10.41
CA PRO A 43 4.24 20.72 9.02
C PRO A 43 5.27 21.48 8.19
N HIS A 44 5.62 22.71 8.59
CA HIS A 44 6.64 23.53 7.93
C HIS A 44 8.07 23.24 8.42
N GLY A 45 8.24 22.28 9.35
CA GLY A 45 9.52 21.98 9.95
C GLY A 45 9.84 22.83 11.20
N PRO A 46 11.11 22.88 11.62
CA PRO A 46 12.23 22.14 11.04
C PRO A 46 12.04 20.62 11.19
N TRP A 47 12.42 19.87 10.15
CA TRP A 47 12.35 18.41 10.13
C TRP A 47 13.64 17.82 10.68
N VAL A 48 13.51 16.89 11.62
CA VAL A 48 14.61 16.11 12.20
C VAL A 48 14.47 14.67 11.71
N SER A 49 15.52 14.19 11.06
CA SER A 49 15.63 12.80 10.59
C SER A 49 16.16 11.91 11.72
N THR A 50 15.59 10.72 11.86
CA THR A 50 16.05 9.68 12.78
C THR A 50 16.07 8.36 12.04
N THR A 51 17.23 7.70 12.00
CA THR A 51 17.37 6.37 11.42
C THR A 51 17.05 5.32 12.47
N LEU A 52 16.18 4.38 12.13
CA LEU A 52 15.74 3.30 13.00
C LEU A 52 15.98 1.95 12.32
N SER A 53 16.32 0.95 13.12
CA SER A 53 16.50 -0.43 12.71
C SER A 53 15.45 -1.28 13.43
N PRO A 54 14.49 -1.90 12.72
CA PRO A 54 13.56 -2.82 13.35
C PRO A 54 14.29 -4.05 13.91
N ILE A 55 13.92 -4.43 15.12
CA ILE A 55 14.37 -5.66 15.77
C ILE A 55 13.64 -6.83 15.12
N GLY A 56 14.40 -7.87 14.74
CA GLY A 56 13.84 -9.08 14.14
C GLY A 56 13.56 -8.99 12.65
N TRP A 57 14.02 -7.93 11.96
CA TRP A 57 13.98 -7.88 10.50
C TRP A 57 15.02 -8.80 9.91
N ASN A 58 14.60 -9.81 9.14
CA ASN A 58 15.52 -10.77 8.53
C ASN A 58 15.42 -10.70 7.00
N ALA A 59 16.40 -10.05 6.37
CA ALA A 59 16.49 -9.91 4.92
C ALA A 59 16.63 -11.26 4.17
N SER A 60 16.88 -12.38 4.86
CA SER A 60 16.93 -13.71 4.24
C SER A 60 15.56 -14.35 3.99
N TRP A 61 14.47 -13.73 4.43
CA TRP A 61 13.12 -14.22 4.16
C TRP A 61 12.70 -13.79 2.76
N THR A 62 12.13 -14.70 1.97
CA THR A 62 11.74 -14.45 0.57
C THR A 62 10.79 -13.26 0.40
N LEU A 63 10.05 -12.92 1.47
CA LEU A 63 9.16 -11.76 1.49
C LEU A 63 9.84 -10.49 2.02
N GLN A 64 10.91 -10.56 2.83
CA GLN A 64 11.53 -9.42 3.54
C GLN A 64 12.77 -8.83 2.86
N ASN A 65 13.00 -9.22 1.62
CA ASN A 65 14.19 -8.95 0.83
C ASN A 65 14.08 -7.61 0.08
N PRO A 66 15.07 -6.74 0.21
CA PRO A 66 15.11 -5.75 1.25
C PRO A 66 14.25 -4.50 0.91
N GLY A 67 13.14 -4.32 1.61
CA GLY A 67 12.26 -3.17 1.40
C GLY A 67 11.44 -2.81 2.64
N ASN A 68 11.17 -1.53 2.85
CA ASN A 68 10.17 -1.06 3.82
C ASN A 68 9.35 0.06 3.20
N TRP A 69 8.78 -0.28 2.05
CA TRP A 69 8.08 0.60 1.15
C TRP A 69 6.71 0.96 1.72
N ASN A 70 6.24 2.14 1.32
CA ASN A 70 4.84 2.56 1.45
C ASN A 70 4.23 2.30 2.85
N PRO A 71 4.80 2.88 3.94
CA PRO A 71 4.30 2.71 5.30
C PRO A 71 2.81 3.00 5.44
N ALA A 72 2.14 2.14 6.21
CA ALA A 72 0.80 2.37 6.71
C ALA A 72 0.78 2.39 8.25
N PRO A 73 1.15 3.52 8.87
CA PRO A 73 1.20 3.65 10.32
C PRO A 73 -0.18 3.93 10.91
N VAL A 74 -0.46 3.29 12.05
CA VAL A 74 -1.65 3.50 12.89
C VAL A 74 -1.20 3.75 14.32
N PHE A 75 -1.54 4.92 14.85
CA PHE A 75 -1.35 5.23 16.28
C PHE A 75 -2.48 4.63 17.10
N LEU A 76 -2.12 4.01 18.22
CA LEU A 76 -3.07 3.44 19.16
C LEU A 76 -3.31 4.39 20.34
N GLY A 77 -4.43 4.18 21.05
CA GLY A 77 -4.86 5.04 22.16
C GLY A 77 -3.94 5.04 23.36
N ASP A 78 -3.06 4.04 23.48
CA ASP A 78 -2.01 3.93 24.51
C ASP A 78 -0.70 4.63 24.10
N GLY A 79 -0.66 5.26 22.92
CA GLY A 79 0.52 5.94 22.38
C GLY A 79 1.47 5.03 21.60
N SER A 80 1.21 3.73 21.54
CA SER A 80 1.95 2.81 20.70
C SER A 80 1.61 3.03 19.22
N ILE A 81 2.42 2.42 18.35
CA ILE A 81 2.23 2.49 16.91
C ILE A 81 2.34 1.10 16.30
N ARG A 82 1.47 0.81 15.33
CA ARG A 82 1.59 -0.34 14.43
C ARG A 82 1.79 0.15 13.01
N VAL A 83 2.68 -0.47 12.26
CA VAL A 83 2.97 -0.11 10.88
C VAL A 83 2.90 -1.36 10.04
N MET A 84 2.10 -1.34 8.98
CA MET A 84 2.23 -2.30 7.89
C MET A 84 3.18 -1.69 6.86
N ALA A 85 4.18 -2.44 6.43
CA ALA A 85 5.16 -2.01 5.45
C ALA A 85 5.34 -3.09 4.38
N HIS A 86 5.48 -2.64 3.14
CA HIS A 86 5.68 -3.51 1.99
C HIS A 86 7.16 -3.86 1.83
N THR A 87 7.49 -5.13 1.54
CA THR A 87 8.82 -5.65 1.87
C THR A 87 9.77 -6.06 0.73
N ASP A 88 9.41 -5.96 -0.56
CA ASP A 88 10.31 -6.19 -1.71
C ASP A 88 9.85 -5.38 -2.96
N TRP A 89 10.66 -5.36 -4.02
CA TRP A 89 10.36 -4.89 -5.39
C TRP A 89 9.92 -6.02 -6.32
N GLY A 90 10.20 -7.28 -5.94
CA GLY A 90 9.84 -8.45 -6.71
C GLY A 90 8.36 -8.80 -6.60
N PRO A 91 7.82 -9.64 -7.49
CA PRO A 91 6.46 -10.15 -7.36
C PRO A 91 6.18 -10.87 -6.03
N TRP A 92 7.24 -11.31 -5.34
CA TRP A 92 7.23 -11.99 -4.05
C TRP A 92 7.13 -11.02 -2.86
N ALA A 93 6.88 -9.74 -3.08
CA ALA A 93 6.84 -8.76 -2.01
C ALA A 93 5.60 -8.95 -1.13
N GLY A 94 5.84 -9.18 0.16
CA GLY A 94 4.79 -9.30 1.16
C GLY A 94 4.56 -8.01 1.96
N GLU A 95 3.63 -8.10 2.90
CA GLU A 95 3.39 -7.06 3.89
C GLU A 95 3.87 -7.55 5.25
N THR A 96 4.69 -6.75 5.92
CA THR A 96 5.15 -7.03 7.29
C THR A 96 4.57 -6.05 8.28
N ILE A 97 4.32 -6.54 9.49
CA ILE A 97 3.84 -5.73 10.60
C ILE A 97 4.99 -5.42 11.55
N LEU A 98 5.16 -4.13 11.80
CA LEU A 98 6.04 -3.56 12.82
C LEU A 98 5.21 -2.99 13.96
N GLU A 99 5.72 -3.11 15.18
CA GLU A 99 5.16 -2.43 16.34
C GLU A 99 6.23 -1.70 17.14
N ALA A 100 5.84 -0.57 17.74
CA ALA A 100 6.67 0.12 18.71
C ALA A 100 5.81 0.73 19.84
N PRO A 101 6.35 0.84 21.07
CA PRO A 101 5.66 1.49 22.19
C PRO A 101 5.48 3.00 21.98
N SER A 102 6.20 3.59 21.04
CA SER A 102 6.03 4.97 20.58
C SER A 102 6.52 5.11 19.14
N TRP A 103 6.18 6.20 18.47
CA TRP A 103 6.72 6.49 17.13
C TRP A 103 8.25 6.57 17.08
N LYS A 104 8.92 6.78 18.23
CA LYS A 104 10.39 6.81 18.35
C LYS A 104 11.02 5.42 18.36
N GLY A 105 10.21 4.35 18.36
CA GLY A 105 10.69 2.98 18.51
C GLY A 105 10.79 2.53 19.98
N PRO A 106 11.52 1.43 20.23
CA PRO A 106 12.09 0.53 19.21
C PRO A 106 10.98 -0.18 18.42
N TYR A 107 11.20 -0.39 17.13
CA TYR A 107 10.29 -1.15 16.28
C TYR A 107 10.66 -2.62 16.31
N THR A 108 9.68 -3.50 16.44
CA THR A 108 9.86 -4.96 16.42
C THR A 108 8.99 -5.55 15.32
N VAL A 109 9.54 -6.45 14.51
CA VAL A 109 8.77 -7.23 13.53
C VAL A 109 7.88 -8.22 14.29
N ARG A 110 6.57 -8.23 14.00
CA ARG A 110 5.58 -9.08 14.68
C ARG A 110 5.00 -10.18 13.79
N GLY A 111 5.14 -10.07 12.47
CA GLY A 111 4.72 -11.10 11.51
C GLY A 111 4.66 -10.53 10.09
N GLY A 112 4.93 -11.38 9.09
CA GLY A 112 4.87 -11.02 7.67
C GLY A 112 4.59 -12.18 6.72
N ASP A 113 4.32 -13.39 7.22
CA ASP A 113 4.28 -14.60 6.38
C ASP A 113 2.88 -14.96 5.86
N GLU A 114 1.81 -14.29 6.30
CA GLU A 114 0.44 -14.77 6.06
C GLU A 114 -0.56 -13.69 5.60
N ILE A 115 -0.14 -12.42 5.45
CA ILE A 115 -1.10 -11.33 5.17
C ILE A 115 -1.64 -11.42 3.74
N ASP A 116 -0.87 -11.96 2.79
CA ASP A 116 -1.39 -12.29 1.47
C ASP A 116 -0.66 -13.51 0.88
N HIS A 117 -1.43 -14.52 0.47
CA HIS A 117 -0.95 -15.68 -0.28
C HIS A 117 -0.95 -15.38 -1.80
N CYS A 118 -1.06 -14.13 -2.21
CA CYS A 118 -0.88 -13.79 -3.61
C CYS A 118 0.61 -13.61 -3.87
N ASP A 119 1.21 -14.61 -4.50
CA ASP A 119 2.61 -14.62 -4.97
C ASP A 119 2.99 -13.43 -5.90
N TYR A 120 2.11 -12.45 -6.16
CA TYR A 120 2.31 -11.45 -7.22
C TYR A 120 1.69 -10.04 -7.07
N CYS A 121 0.78 -9.69 -6.13
CA CYS A 121 -0.20 -8.62 -6.47
C CYS A 121 -0.39 -7.42 -5.53
N GLU A 122 -0.02 -7.42 -4.26
CA GLU A 122 -0.42 -6.37 -3.31
C GLU A 122 0.73 -5.40 -2.97
N GLU A 123 0.45 -4.10 -3.05
CA GLU A 123 1.37 -3.01 -2.71
C GLU A 123 0.60 -1.87 -2.04
N ASP A 124 1.31 -0.85 -1.56
CA ASP A 124 0.77 0.41 -1.04
C ASP A 124 -0.30 0.23 0.05
N PRO A 125 0.02 -0.40 1.18
CA PRO A 125 -0.97 -0.61 2.22
C PRO A 125 -1.53 0.73 2.74
N PHE A 126 -2.80 0.70 3.11
CA PHE A 126 -3.44 1.68 3.97
C PHE A 126 -4.23 0.98 5.05
N MET A 127 -3.61 0.91 6.23
CA MET A 127 -4.14 0.25 7.40
C MET A 127 -4.85 1.25 8.32
N TRP A 128 -5.94 0.81 8.94
CA TRP A 128 -6.61 1.57 10.00
C TRP A 128 -7.30 0.62 10.99
N GLN A 129 -7.61 1.14 12.17
CA GLN A 129 -8.48 0.48 13.14
C GLN A 129 -9.84 1.17 13.16
N ASP A 130 -10.92 0.40 13.05
CA ASP A 130 -12.28 0.92 13.19
C ASP A 130 -12.64 1.17 14.67
N ARG A 131 -13.79 1.82 14.91
CA ARG A 131 -14.28 2.12 16.26
C ARG A 131 -14.61 0.91 17.13
N ARG A 132 -14.73 -0.27 16.52
CA ARG A 132 -15.01 -1.54 17.21
C ARG A 132 -13.70 -2.27 17.57
N GLY A 133 -12.55 -1.70 17.22
CA GLY A 133 -11.24 -2.30 17.44
C GLY A 133 -10.80 -3.25 16.32
N ASN A 134 -11.59 -3.42 15.26
CA ASN A 134 -11.19 -4.27 14.13
C ASN A 134 -10.20 -3.52 13.24
N TRP A 135 -9.23 -4.26 12.74
CA TRP A 135 -8.23 -3.79 11.82
C TRP A 135 -8.70 -4.01 10.39
N HIS A 136 -8.32 -3.07 9.54
CA HIS A 136 -8.62 -3.10 8.12
C HIS A 136 -7.42 -2.58 7.35
N VAL A 137 -7.34 -3.01 6.09
CA VAL A 137 -6.30 -2.59 5.17
C VAL A 137 -6.87 -2.49 3.77
N LEU A 138 -6.45 -1.46 3.03
CA LEU A 138 -6.59 -1.38 1.58
C LEU A 138 -5.22 -1.59 0.94
N TYR A 139 -5.22 -2.30 -0.19
CA TYR A 139 -4.04 -2.50 -1.03
C TYR A 139 -4.27 -1.92 -2.41
N HIS A 140 -3.22 -1.38 -3.01
CA HIS A 140 -3.12 -1.35 -4.45
C HIS A 140 -2.85 -2.76 -4.96
N ARG A 141 -3.67 -3.25 -5.90
CA ARG A 141 -3.43 -4.53 -6.56
C ARG A 141 -2.80 -4.32 -7.93
N MET A 142 -1.51 -4.63 -8.05
CA MET A 142 -0.71 -4.44 -9.25
C MET A 142 -1.18 -5.35 -10.40
N TYR A 143 -1.70 -6.53 -10.07
CA TYR A 143 -2.35 -7.45 -11.01
C TYR A 143 -3.66 -7.96 -10.42
N ASP A 144 -4.72 -7.91 -11.22
CA ASP A 144 -5.96 -8.62 -10.90
C ASP A 144 -6.19 -9.71 -11.95
N PRO A 145 -6.02 -11.01 -11.62
CA PRO A 145 -6.39 -12.07 -12.53
C PRO A 145 -7.90 -12.00 -12.73
N TYR A 146 -8.34 -11.78 -13.98
CA TYR A 146 -9.74 -11.88 -14.34
C TYR A 146 -10.26 -13.28 -13.94
N GLY A 147 -11.32 -13.33 -13.13
CA GLY A 147 -12.02 -14.58 -12.80
C GLY A 147 -11.61 -15.27 -11.49
N PRO A 148 -12.37 -16.30 -11.08
CA PRO A 148 -12.06 -17.09 -9.89
C PRO A 148 -10.80 -17.91 -10.17
N LEU A 149 -9.68 -17.54 -9.53
CA LEU A 149 -8.42 -18.30 -9.55
C LEU A 149 -8.06 -18.81 -10.95
N ASP A 150 -7.76 -17.93 -11.90
CA ASP A 150 -7.14 -18.36 -13.16
C ASP A 150 -5.77 -18.99 -12.83
N PRO A 151 -5.61 -20.33 -12.92
CA PRO A 151 -4.38 -21.01 -12.56
C PRO A 151 -3.23 -20.71 -13.54
N ALA A 152 -3.51 -20.03 -14.66
CA ALA A 152 -2.52 -19.70 -15.68
C ALA A 152 -1.56 -18.58 -15.26
N TRP A 153 -1.94 -17.73 -14.30
CA TRP A 153 -1.08 -16.64 -13.82
C TRP A 153 -0.08 -17.06 -12.74
N GLY A 154 -0.19 -18.29 -12.22
CA GLY A 154 0.81 -18.91 -11.34
C GLY A 154 2.09 -19.34 -12.07
N GLN A 155 2.21 -19.09 -13.37
CA GLN A 155 3.46 -19.30 -14.12
C GLN A 155 3.90 -18.00 -14.78
N ALA A 156 4.92 -17.37 -14.22
CA ALA A 156 5.61 -16.16 -14.72
C ALA A 156 6.06 -16.21 -16.20
N ARG A 157 5.90 -17.34 -16.90
CA ARG A 157 6.36 -17.59 -18.27
C ARG A 157 5.33 -17.28 -19.37
N GLN A 158 4.10 -16.93 -19.02
CA GLN A 158 3.08 -16.54 -20.01
C GLN A 158 2.64 -15.08 -19.89
N ARG A 159 3.50 -14.18 -19.39
CA ARG A 159 3.33 -12.75 -19.69
C ARG A 159 3.37 -12.58 -21.21
N PRO A 160 2.28 -12.17 -21.88
CA PRO A 160 2.41 -11.66 -23.23
C PRO A 160 3.27 -10.40 -23.11
N ALA A 161 4.42 -10.38 -23.79
CA ALA A 161 5.22 -9.17 -23.89
C ALA A 161 4.32 -8.05 -24.44
N GLY A 162 3.94 -7.10 -23.57
CA GLY A 162 3.06 -5.98 -23.93
C GLY A 162 1.62 -6.04 -23.41
N SER A 163 1.24 -6.93 -22.49
CA SER A 163 -0.13 -6.88 -21.92
C SER A 163 -0.22 -5.92 -20.71
N PRO A 164 -0.92 -4.78 -20.82
CA PRO A 164 -1.16 -3.88 -19.69
C PRO A 164 -2.01 -4.61 -18.65
N VAL A 165 -1.83 -4.24 -17.37
CA VAL A 165 -2.68 -4.64 -16.24
C VAL A 165 -4.13 -4.82 -16.71
N PRO A 166 -4.78 -5.97 -16.48
CA PRO A 166 -6.15 -6.16 -16.93
C PRO A 166 -7.03 -5.03 -16.39
N LYS A 167 -7.60 -4.22 -17.29
CA LYS A 167 -8.48 -3.10 -16.94
C LYS A 167 -9.63 -3.64 -16.10
N GLY A 168 -9.96 -3.01 -14.98
CA GLY A 168 -11.20 -3.32 -14.27
C GLY A 168 -11.10 -3.42 -12.75
N TRP A 169 -9.92 -3.59 -12.15
CA TRP A 169 -9.74 -3.59 -10.69
C TRP A 169 -8.36 -3.10 -10.30
N ALA A 170 -8.27 -2.41 -9.15
CA ALA A 170 -7.01 -1.86 -8.64
C ALA A 170 -6.89 -1.93 -7.12
N GLY A 171 -7.93 -2.38 -6.41
CA GLY A 171 -8.01 -2.32 -4.96
C GLY A 171 -8.38 -3.64 -4.29
N GLY A 172 -7.62 -4.00 -3.27
CA GLY A 172 -7.92 -5.08 -2.33
C GLY A 172 -8.31 -4.55 -0.95
N HIS A 173 -9.14 -5.29 -0.22
CA HIS A 173 -9.49 -5.02 1.17
C HIS A 173 -9.40 -6.30 1.98
N ALA A 174 -8.71 -6.26 3.12
CA ALA A 174 -8.73 -7.33 4.11
C ALA A 174 -9.09 -6.77 5.50
N PHE A 175 -9.52 -7.63 6.40
CA PHE A 175 -9.81 -7.27 7.78
C PHE A 175 -9.15 -8.24 8.76
N SER A 176 -8.91 -7.77 9.98
CA SER A 176 -8.36 -8.57 11.06
C SER A 176 -9.01 -8.15 12.39
N ARG A 177 -9.13 -9.09 13.33
CA ARG A 177 -9.63 -8.80 14.69
C ARG A 177 -8.52 -8.32 15.62
N ASP A 178 -7.30 -8.79 15.41
CA ASP A 178 -6.13 -8.51 16.25
C ASP A 178 -5.07 -7.68 15.53
N GLY A 179 -5.22 -7.50 14.22
CA GLY A 179 -4.31 -6.81 13.31
C GLY A 179 -3.05 -7.60 12.99
N PHE A 180 -3.05 -8.92 13.21
CA PHE A 180 -1.97 -9.85 12.85
C PHE A 180 -2.46 -10.99 11.97
N VAL A 181 -3.63 -11.55 12.27
CA VAL A 181 -4.27 -12.60 11.47
C VAL A 181 -5.32 -11.97 10.58
N TRP A 182 -5.08 -11.99 9.27
CA TRP A 182 -5.92 -11.30 8.29
C TRP A 182 -6.86 -12.26 7.57
N SER A 183 -8.03 -11.76 7.18
CA SER A 183 -8.95 -12.46 6.30
C SER A 183 -8.34 -12.59 4.91
N SER A 184 -8.90 -13.48 4.08
CA SER A 184 -8.76 -13.35 2.64
C SER A 184 -9.22 -11.96 2.19
N TRP A 185 -8.57 -11.41 1.18
CA TRP A 185 -8.91 -10.11 0.65
C TRP A 185 -10.16 -10.17 -0.25
N ALA A 186 -10.79 -9.01 -0.45
CA ALA A 186 -11.88 -8.80 -1.40
C ALA A 186 -11.61 -7.57 -2.27
N ARG A 187 -12.09 -7.59 -3.51
CA ARG A 187 -12.02 -6.44 -4.43
C ARG A 187 -12.81 -5.26 -3.85
N CYS A 188 -12.20 -4.08 -3.78
CA CYS A 188 -12.80 -2.92 -3.09
C CYS A 188 -12.87 -1.63 -3.93
N TYR A 189 -12.04 -1.49 -4.97
CA TYR A 189 -12.18 -0.42 -5.97
C TYR A 189 -11.58 -0.82 -7.31
N ASN A 190 -12.09 -0.20 -8.37
CA ASN A 190 -11.66 -0.42 -9.74
C ASN A 190 -10.94 0.78 -10.35
N THR A 191 -10.45 0.63 -11.58
CA THR A 191 -9.77 1.65 -12.36
C THR A 191 -10.70 2.76 -12.87
N SER A 192 -12.02 2.56 -12.82
CA SER A 192 -13.01 3.54 -13.27
C SER A 192 -13.36 4.56 -12.17
N VAL A 193 -13.51 5.83 -12.55
CA VAL A 193 -13.98 6.90 -11.66
C VAL A 193 -15.08 7.69 -12.36
N ALA A 194 -16.25 7.78 -11.72
CA ALA A 194 -17.33 8.65 -12.18
C ALA A 194 -17.05 10.10 -11.75
N LEU A 195 -17.07 11.02 -12.70
CA LEU A 195 -16.92 12.45 -12.47
C LEU A 195 -18.27 13.11 -12.20
N THR A 196 -18.22 14.34 -11.68
CA THR A 196 -19.41 15.14 -11.34
C THR A 196 -20.26 15.54 -12.55
N ASN A 197 -19.67 15.58 -13.75
CA ASN A 197 -20.38 15.82 -15.00
C ASN A 197 -21.03 14.55 -15.60
N GLY A 198 -20.98 13.42 -14.89
CA GLY A 198 -21.55 12.14 -15.31
C GLY A 198 -20.66 11.31 -16.23
N THR A 199 -19.48 11.81 -16.63
CA THR A 199 -18.53 11.00 -17.42
C THR A 199 -17.79 10.02 -16.52
N ILE A 200 -17.28 8.94 -17.10
CA ILE A 200 -16.42 7.98 -16.43
C ILE A 200 -15.03 8.11 -17.05
N ILE A 201 -14.02 8.31 -16.20
CA ILE A 201 -12.62 8.17 -16.60
C ILE A 201 -12.18 6.77 -16.23
N GLU A 202 -11.58 6.08 -17.20
CA GLU A 202 -10.90 4.82 -16.98
C GLU A 202 -9.41 5.11 -16.82
N HIS A 203 -8.85 4.82 -15.64
CA HIS A 203 -7.43 4.96 -15.39
C HIS A 203 -6.67 3.68 -15.76
N GLN A 204 -5.38 3.80 -16.06
CA GLN A 204 -4.52 2.62 -16.18
C GLN A 204 -4.29 1.97 -14.82
N ARG A 205 -4.09 2.80 -13.79
CA ARG A 205 -3.85 2.39 -12.40
C ARG A 205 -4.44 3.39 -11.42
N ARG A 206 -4.76 2.86 -10.24
CA ARG A 206 -5.12 3.62 -9.04
C ARG A 206 -4.34 3.06 -7.86
N GLU A 207 -3.28 3.73 -7.50
CA GLU A 207 -2.28 3.32 -6.52
C GLU A 207 -2.44 4.12 -5.22
N ARG A 208 -1.70 3.75 -4.17
CA ARG A 208 -1.68 4.47 -2.88
C ARG A 208 -3.06 4.82 -2.31
N PRO A 209 -3.94 3.84 -2.08
CA PRO A 209 -5.24 4.11 -1.49
C PRO A 209 -5.09 4.82 -0.15
N LYS A 210 -5.88 5.88 0.10
CA LYS A 210 -6.01 6.51 1.42
C LYS A 210 -7.49 6.86 1.66
N LEU A 211 -7.95 6.75 2.91
CA LEU A 211 -9.33 7.08 3.27
C LEU A 211 -9.39 8.39 4.06
N LEU A 212 -10.42 9.19 3.76
CA LEU A 212 -10.89 10.26 4.66
C LEU A 212 -12.08 9.74 5.46
N PHE A 213 -12.05 9.94 6.77
CA PHE A 213 -13.10 9.54 7.68
C PHE A 213 -13.94 10.73 8.13
N ASP A 214 -15.23 10.51 8.39
CA ASP A 214 -16.09 11.49 9.06
C ASP A 214 -15.86 11.53 10.58
N GLY A 215 -16.59 12.43 11.27
CA GLY A 215 -16.58 12.55 12.72
C GLY A 215 -17.07 11.31 13.47
N GLU A 216 -17.66 10.32 12.76
CA GLU A 216 -18.07 9.02 13.29
C GLU A 216 -17.07 7.89 12.95
N GLY A 217 -15.92 8.22 12.37
CA GLY A 217 -14.91 7.22 11.98
C GLY A 217 -15.34 6.34 10.81
N ARG A 218 -16.30 6.77 9.99
CA ARG A 218 -16.72 6.06 8.78
C ARG A 218 -15.98 6.62 7.58
N PRO A 219 -15.49 5.77 6.66
CA PRO A 219 -14.83 6.25 5.46
C PRO A 219 -15.82 6.93 4.52
N THR A 220 -15.49 8.13 4.06
CA THR A 220 -16.33 8.97 3.21
C THR A 220 -15.76 9.16 1.82
N HIS A 221 -14.43 9.19 1.69
CA HIS A 221 -13.75 9.40 0.42
C HIS A 221 -12.53 8.49 0.34
N LEU A 222 -12.26 8.02 -0.89
CA LEU A 222 -11.06 7.29 -1.26
C LEU A 222 -10.19 8.18 -2.13
N PHE A 223 -8.93 8.31 -1.74
CA PHE A 223 -7.87 8.99 -2.46
C PHE A 223 -6.97 7.95 -3.12
N ASN A 224 -6.52 8.23 -4.34
CA ASN A 224 -5.51 7.43 -5.02
C ASN A 224 -4.60 8.34 -5.83
N GLY A 225 -3.35 7.90 -6.04
CA GLY A 225 -2.58 8.33 -7.20
C GLY A 225 -3.12 7.62 -8.45
N ALA A 226 -3.38 8.35 -9.52
CA ALA A 226 -3.93 7.83 -10.76
C ALA A 226 -3.03 8.14 -11.95
N PHE A 227 -3.00 7.19 -12.90
CA PHE A 227 -2.32 7.29 -14.18
C PHE A 227 -3.37 7.19 -15.28
N ASP A 228 -3.34 8.10 -16.25
CA ASP A 228 -4.35 8.10 -17.33
C ASP A 228 -4.13 6.92 -18.30
N ALA A 229 -5.22 6.35 -18.83
CA ALA A 229 -5.21 5.13 -19.62
C ALA A 229 -4.53 5.25 -21.01
N ASN A 230 -4.16 6.46 -21.42
CA ASN A 230 -3.66 6.76 -22.77
C ASN A 230 -2.14 6.95 -22.85
N GLY A 231 -1.37 6.42 -21.89
CA GLY A 231 0.10 6.55 -21.89
C GLY A 231 0.59 7.97 -21.59
N SER A 232 -0.25 8.78 -20.94
CA SER A 232 0.15 10.08 -20.43
C SER A 232 1.17 9.89 -19.29
N PRO A 233 2.28 10.64 -19.27
CA PRO A 233 3.23 10.61 -18.16
C PRO A 233 2.69 11.32 -16.90
N VAL A 234 1.48 11.88 -16.97
CA VAL A 234 0.89 12.68 -15.89
C VAL A 234 0.28 11.76 -14.84
N THR A 235 0.73 11.93 -13.61
CA THR A 235 0.09 11.40 -12.41
C THR A 235 -0.69 12.50 -11.71
N PHE A 236 -1.81 12.15 -11.11
CA PHE A 236 -2.62 13.08 -10.32
C PHE A 236 -3.28 12.37 -9.14
N THR A 237 -3.70 13.16 -8.15
CA THR A 237 -4.52 12.64 -7.05
C THR A 237 -5.99 12.73 -7.45
N ILE A 238 -6.69 11.60 -7.37
CA ILE A 238 -8.15 11.55 -7.49
C ILE A 238 -8.78 11.39 -6.12
N VAL A 239 -9.99 11.94 -5.98
CA VAL A 239 -10.83 11.75 -4.79
C VAL A 239 -12.19 11.27 -5.25
N ALA A 240 -12.61 10.09 -4.78
CA ALA A 240 -13.90 9.51 -5.09
C ALA A 240 -14.72 9.36 -3.79
N PRO A 241 -15.99 9.80 -3.75
CA PRO A 241 -16.85 9.54 -2.61
C PRO A 241 -17.14 8.04 -2.51
N ILE A 242 -17.09 7.52 -1.29
CA ILE A 242 -17.51 6.14 -1.00
C ILE A 242 -19.01 6.17 -0.79
N LYS A 243 -19.75 5.41 -1.60
CA LYS A 243 -21.20 5.27 -1.45
C LYS A 243 -21.50 4.62 -0.10
N THR A 244 -21.89 5.42 0.88
CA THR A 244 -22.49 4.90 2.11
C THR A 244 -23.93 4.51 1.76
N GLY A 245 -24.36 3.30 2.14
CA GLY A 245 -25.65 2.71 1.74
C GLY A 245 -26.92 3.47 2.16
N ARG A 246 -26.83 4.73 2.61
CA ARG A 246 -27.97 5.59 2.92
C ARG A 246 -28.50 6.35 1.70
N SER A 247 -27.72 6.58 0.66
CA SER A 247 -28.19 7.26 -0.57
C SER A 247 -28.92 6.34 -1.56
N ALA A 248 -28.91 5.01 -1.36
CA ALA A 248 -29.63 4.06 -2.19
C ALA A 248 -31.09 3.78 -1.75
N ARG A 249 -31.53 4.32 -0.60
CA ARG A 249 -32.89 4.07 -0.06
C ARG A 249 -33.84 5.26 -0.13
N ALA A 250 -33.39 6.42 -0.62
CA ALA A 250 -34.24 7.60 -0.75
C ALA A 250 -34.68 7.83 -2.21
N GLN A 251 -35.22 6.80 -2.85
CA GLN A 251 -36.02 6.89 -4.09
C GLN A 251 -36.70 5.54 -4.29
N GLY A 252 -37.84 5.31 -3.64
CA GLY A 252 -38.60 4.08 -3.84
C GLY A 252 -39.56 3.68 -2.72
N SER A 253 -40.59 4.49 -2.49
CA SER A 253 -41.91 3.98 -2.12
C SER A 253 -42.96 4.96 -2.60
N ARG A 254 -43.91 4.40 -3.35
CA ARG A 254 -45.04 5.04 -4.02
C ARG A 254 -45.95 5.79 -3.06
#